data_AF-A0A969NAW2-F1
#
_entry.id   AF-A0A969NAW2-F1
#
_cell.length_a   1.000
_cell.length_b   1.000
_cell.length_c   1.000
_cell.angle_alpha   90.00
_cell.angle_beta   90.00
_cell.angle_gamma   90.00
#
_symmetry.space_group_name_H-M   'P 1'
#
loop_
_entity.id
_entity.type
_entity.pdbx_description
1 polymer ?
#
loop_
_entity_poly.entity_id
_entity_poly.type
_entity_poly.pdbx_seq_one_letter_code
_entity_poly.pdbx_strand_id
1 'polypeptide(L)'
;LMYAYTAGIQPKNNSTRQNVISDFHHPRKFYKNPLYLYNAWYVWNYFRFSTSAASDSVKDIAPHNENKDPRERDFAGSDLTAWIYDMFKPGEPFNNRNPFPGGEGVNRRIGFSDLPEEGQRYLQQQRKLSLLNFLNPVIFGINRIVTGPDFSFNALIQYTPTHFGNDISLLLPFQYRNNKFSLGFHRYSNYQASFPGVEFEYHEHKLTQSGNIYISAGLNAWQQPEKQVF
;
A
#
# COMPACT_ATOMS: atom_id res chain seq x y z
N LEU A 1 0.14 -16.55 -1.07
CA LEU A 1 0.91 -15.99 0.07
C LEU A 1 1.24 -14.50 -0.13
N MET A 2 1.84 -14.13 -1.27
CA MET A 2 2.31 -12.77 -1.58
C MET A 2 1.30 -11.62 -1.36
N TYR A 3 0.02 -11.81 -1.68
CA TYR A 3 -1.02 -10.80 -1.42
C TYR A 3 -1.20 -10.47 0.06
N ALA A 4 -1.02 -11.47 0.92
CA ALA A 4 -1.27 -11.31 2.35
C ALA A 4 -0.16 -10.50 3.03
N TYR A 5 1.05 -10.48 2.48
CA TYR A 5 2.17 -9.73 3.07
C TYR A 5 2.00 -8.20 3.00
N THR A 6 1.27 -7.70 2.01
CA THR A 6 1.04 -6.26 1.87
C THR A 6 -0.25 -5.80 2.57
N ALA A 7 -1.02 -6.75 3.12
CA ALA A 7 -2.34 -6.50 3.68
C ALA A 7 -2.32 -5.62 4.95
N GLY A 8 -1.19 -5.54 5.67
CA GLY A 8 -1.04 -4.59 6.80
C GLY A 8 -0.99 -3.12 6.36
N ILE A 9 -0.53 -2.85 5.13
CA ILE A 9 -0.29 -1.49 4.61
C ILE A 9 -1.42 -1.02 3.69
N GLN A 10 -1.88 -1.89 2.79
CA GLN A 10 -2.88 -1.53 1.76
C GLN A 10 -4.15 -0.89 2.33
N PRO A 11 -4.72 -1.34 3.47
CA PRO A 11 -5.89 -0.71 4.07
C PRO A 11 -5.63 0.72 4.56
N LYS A 12 -4.41 1.03 5.04
CA LYS A 12 -4.05 2.39 5.47
C LYS A 12 -4.00 3.34 4.28
N ASN A 13 -3.37 2.89 3.20
CA ASN A 13 -3.31 3.64 1.94
C ASN A 13 -4.70 3.83 1.32
N ASN A 14 -5.50 2.77 1.23
CA ASN A 14 -6.85 2.84 0.71
C ASN A 14 -7.75 3.76 1.55
N SER A 15 -7.64 3.68 2.88
CA SER A 15 -8.35 4.58 3.79
C SER A 15 -8.01 6.04 3.54
N THR A 16 -6.72 6.39 3.41
CA THR A 16 -6.31 7.75 3.06
C THR A 16 -6.91 8.16 1.71
N ARG A 17 -6.77 7.33 0.68
CA ARG A 17 -7.28 7.61 -0.67
C ARG A 17 -8.78 7.89 -0.68
N GLN A 18 -9.58 6.97 -0.16
CA GLN A 18 -11.04 7.08 -0.13
C GLN A 18 -11.50 8.33 0.64
N ASN A 19 -10.88 8.59 1.79
CA ASN A 19 -11.23 9.76 2.59
C ASN A 19 -10.83 11.07 1.92
N VAL A 20 -9.69 11.13 1.24
CA VAL A 20 -9.24 12.34 0.52
C VAL A 20 -10.16 12.65 -0.65
N ILE A 21 -10.52 11.66 -1.48
CA ILE A 21 -11.46 11.84 -2.59
C ILE A 21 -12.83 12.29 -2.05
N SER A 22 -13.34 11.61 -1.03
CA SER A 22 -14.62 11.94 -0.42
C SER A 22 -14.62 13.36 0.19
N ASP A 23 -13.61 13.71 0.98
CA ASP A 23 -13.49 15.03 1.61
C ASP A 23 -13.24 16.14 0.56
N PHE A 24 -12.67 15.80 -0.59
CA PHE A 24 -12.53 16.73 -1.70
C PHE A 24 -13.89 17.02 -2.34
N HIS A 25 -14.73 16.01 -2.59
CA HIS A 25 -16.01 16.17 -3.28
C HIS A 25 -17.20 16.55 -2.38
N HIS A 26 -17.03 16.44 -1.06
CA HIS A 26 -18.10 16.67 -0.09
C HIS A 26 -17.70 17.65 1.00
N PRO A 27 -18.68 18.37 1.59
CA PRO A 27 -18.45 19.08 2.84
C PRO A 27 -17.89 18.14 3.90
N ARG A 28 -16.70 18.48 4.40
CA ARG A 28 -16.04 17.72 5.45
C ARG A 28 -16.86 17.76 6.73
N LYS A 29 -17.14 16.58 7.29
CA LYS A 29 -17.79 16.45 8.62
C LYS A 29 -16.79 16.43 9.78
N PHE A 30 -15.56 15.96 9.55
CA PHE A 30 -14.53 15.83 10.58
C PHE A 30 -13.11 15.97 10.00
N TYR A 31 -12.18 16.54 10.77
CA TYR A 31 -10.78 16.70 10.35
C TYR A 31 -10.01 15.38 10.50
N LYS A 32 -9.65 14.78 9.37
CA LYS A 32 -8.91 13.50 9.30
C LYS A 32 -7.41 13.70 9.08
N ASN A 33 -6.90 14.93 9.12
CA ASN A 33 -5.49 15.25 8.91
C ASN A 33 -4.53 14.41 9.78
N PRO A 34 -4.76 14.26 11.11
CA PRO A 34 -3.89 13.43 11.94
C PRO A 34 -3.93 11.95 11.56
N LEU A 35 -5.08 11.45 11.08
CA LEU A 35 -5.20 10.08 10.58
C LEU A 35 -4.36 9.88 9.31
N TYR A 36 -4.35 10.85 8.38
CA TYR A 36 -3.53 10.78 7.17
C TYR A 36 -2.04 10.78 7.50
N LEU A 37 -1.62 11.64 8.45
CA LEU A 37 -0.25 11.65 8.96
C LEU A 37 0.11 10.32 9.63
N TYR A 38 -0.77 9.79 10.48
CA TYR A 38 -0.58 8.50 11.13
C TYR A 38 -0.46 7.37 10.12
N ASN A 39 -1.30 7.35 9.07
CA ASN A 39 -1.22 6.33 8.02
C ASN A 39 0.13 6.40 7.29
N ALA A 40 0.60 7.60 6.92
CA ALA A 40 1.91 7.78 6.30
C ALA A 40 3.06 7.32 7.23
N TRP A 41 2.99 7.69 8.51
CA TRP A 41 3.95 7.25 9.53
C TRP A 41 3.93 5.75 9.74
N TYR A 42 2.75 5.12 9.82
CA TYR A 42 2.60 3.69 10.02
C TYR A 42 3.31 2.91 8.91
N VAL A 43 3.07 3.28 7.65
CA VAL A 43 3.70 2.61 6.49
C VAL A 43 5.21 2.75 6.57
N TRP A 44 5.73 3.97 6.71
CA TRP A 44 7.18 4.18 6.81
C TRP A 44 7.81 3.49 8.02
N ASN A 45 7.15 3.53 9.18
CA ASN A 45 7.66 2.91 10.40
C ASN A 45 7.66 1.39 10.29
N TYR A 46 6.72 0.78 9.56
CA TYR A 46 6.73 -0.65 9.33
C TYR A 46 7.90 -1.07 8.43
N PHE A 47 8.21 -0.30 7.38
CA PHE A 47 9.44 -0.47 6.61
C PHE A 47 10.71 -0.22 7.44
N ARG A 48 10.70 0.77 8.33
CA ARG A 48 11.82 1.05 9.26
C ARG A 48 12.08 -0.14 10.17
N PHE A 49 11.04 -0.71 10.77
CA PHE A 49 11.14 -1.93 11.58
C PHE A 49 11.73 -3.08 10.75
N SER A 50 11.17 -3.33 9.57
CA SER A 50 11.54 -4.45 8.69
C SER A 50 12.95 -4.34 8.08
N THR A 51 13.59 -3.17 8.18
CA THR A 51 14.97 -2.91 7.71
C THR A 51 15.96 -2.76 8.87
N SER A 52 15.61 -3.24 10.06
CA SER A 52 16.39 -3.08 11.28
C SER A 52 16.67 -4.41 11.96
N ALA A 53 17.65 -4.42 12.86
CA ALA A 53 17.96 -5.56 13.72
C ALA A 53 16.77 -6.02 14.59
N ALA A 54 15.75 -5.17 14.80
CA ALA A 54 14.53 -5.59 15.48
C ALA A 54 13.76 -6.66 14.68
N SER A 55 13.78 -6.59 13.35
CA SER A 55 13.18 -7.63 12.50
C SER A 55 13.90 -8.97 12.64
N ASP A 56 15.24 -8.95 12.76
CA ASP A 56 16.05 -10.13 13.00
C ASP A 56 15.75 -10.71 14.39
N SER A 57 15.71 -9.86 15.42
CA SER A 57 15.41 -10.29 16.79
C SER A 57 14.03 -10.94 16.91
N VAL A 58 13.00 -10.39 16.21
CA VAL A 58 11.64 -10.95 16.21
C VAL A 58 11.58 -12.36 15.63
N LYS A 59 12.46 -12.71 14.68
CA LYS A 59 12.57 -14.08 14.14
C LYS A 59 12.89 -15.10 15.22
N ASP A 60 13.70 -14.73 16.21
CA ASP A 60 14.17 -15.64 17.25
C ASP A 60 13.26 -15.62 18.48
N ILE A 61 12.83 -14.44 18.95
CA ILE A 61 12.04 -14.32 20.19
C ILE A 61 10.58 -14.72 20.02
N ALA A 62 9.96 -14.47 18.87
CA ALA A 62 8.53 -14.65 18.70
C ALA A 62 8.09 -16.12 18.61
N PRO A 63 8.81 -17.02 17.88
CA PRO A 63 8.44 -18.44 17.82
C PRO A 63 8.32 -19.11 19.18
N HIS A 64 9.12 -18.71 20.18
CA HIS A 64 9.05 -19.25 21.54
C HIS A 64 7.74 -18.94 22.27
N ASN A 65 7.01 -17.91 21.84
CA ASN A 65 5.74 -17.48 22.41
C ASN A 65 4.53 -17.88 21.55
N GLU A 66 4.75 -18.58 20.44
CA GLU A 66 3.70 -19.03 19.52
C GLU A 66 3.23 -20.45 19.82
N ASN A 67 2.01 -20.78 19.39
CA ASN A 67 1.49 -22.14 19.53
C ASN A 67 2.31 -23.13 18.67
N LYS A 68 2.49 -24.35 19.17
CA LYS A 68 3.12 -25.45 18.42
C LYS A 68 2.29 -25.88 17.20
N ASP A 69 0.96 -25.75 17.24
CA ASP A 69 0.06 -26.03 16.13
C ASP A 69 0.19 -24.96 15.03
N PRO A 70 0.54 -25.30 13.78
CA PRO A 70 0.62 -24.35 12.66
C PRO A 70 -0.62 -23.48 12.44
N ARG A 71 -1.82 -24.01 12.75
CA ARG A 71 -3.10 -23.37 12.46
C ARG A 71 -3.45 -22.23 13.41
N GLU A 72 -2.79 -22.18 14.57
CA GLU A 72 -3.06 -21.20 15.62
C GLU A 72 -2.00 -20.10 15.72
N ARG A 73 -1.00 -20.11 14.83
CA ARG A 73 0.02 -19.07 14.84
C ARG A 73 -0.42 -17.92 13.92
N ASP A 74 0.36 -16.84 13.90
CA ASP A 74 0.40 -15.88 12.77
C ASP A 74 0.57 -16.68 11.43
N PHE A 75 0.56 -16.13 10.23
CA PHE A 75 0.94 -16.88 9.02
C PHE A 75 2.12 -16.25 8.27
N ALA A 76 2.51 -15.01 8.62
CA ALA A 76 3.56 -14.27 7.93
C ALA A 76 4.68 -13.79 8.86
N GLY A 77 4.37 -13.42 10.10
CA GLY A 77 5.37 -12.82 11.00
C GLY A 77 5.71 -11.39 10.57
N SER A 78 6.98 -11.08 10.24
CA SER A 78 7.29 -9.80 9.62
C SER A 78 6.98 -9.86 8.13
N ASP A 79 5.85 -9.26 7.74
CA ASP A 79 5.31 -9.43 6.40
C ASP A 79 6.26 -8.92 5.30
N LEU A 80 6.92 -7.80 5.54
CA LEU A 80 7.71 -7.12 4.51
C LEU A 80 9.03 -7.85 4.21
N THR A 81 9.67 -8.49 5.19
CA THR A 81 10.87 -9.30 4.92
C THR A 81 10.49 -10.61 4.24
N ALA A 82 9.41 -11.26 4.66
CA ALA A 82 8.88 -12.45 3.98
C ALA A 82 8.47 -12.15 2.53
N TRP A 83 7.84 -11.00 2.31
CA TRP A 83 7.50 -10.49 0.98
C TRP A 83 8.72 -10.34 0.07
N ILE A 84 9.80 -9.74 0.56
CA ILE A 84 11.03 -9.60 -0.22
C ILE A 84 11.70 -10.95 -0.44
N TYR A 85 11.74 -11.81 0.57
CA TYR A 85 12.32 -13.15 0.43
C TYR A 85 11.67 -13.93 -0.72
N ASP A 86 10.35 -14.01 -0.73
CA ASP A 86 9.61 -14.77 -1.75
C ASP A 86 9.69 -14.12 -3.13
N MET A 87 9.76 -12.79 -3.21
CA MET A 87 9.93 -12.09 -4.48
C MET A 87 11.32 -12.34 -5.11
N PHE A 88 12.37 -12.47 -4.29
CA PHE A 88 13.73 -12.76 -4.75
C PHE A 88 14.04 -14.26 -4.86
N LYS A 89 13.19 -15.12 -4.30
CA LYS A 89 13.32 -16.58 -4.36
C LYS A 89 12.00 -17.27 -4.77
N PRO A 90 11.43 -16.94 -5.94
CA PRO A 90 10.10 -17.43 -6.33
C PRO A 90 10.05 -18.95 -6.58
N GLY A 91 11.19 -19.59 -6.80
CA GLY A 91 11.28 -21.04 -7.01
C GLY A 91 11.55 -21.85 -5.74
N GLU A 92 11.75 -21.22 -4.58
CA GLU A 92 12.02 -21.93 -3.33
C GLU A 92 10.70 -22.37 -2.68
N PRO A 93 10.45 -23.69 -2.51
CA PRO A 93 9.28 -24.16 -1.80
C PRO A 93 9.20 -23.61 -0.38
N PHE A 94 8.00 -23.21 0.06
CA PHE A 94 7.78 -22.70 1.41
C PHE A 94 8.30 -23.64 2.52
N ASN A 95 8.21 -24.95 2.29
CA ASN A 95 8.64 -25.98 3.24
C ASN A 95 10.18 -26.13 3.35
N ASN A 96 10.96 -25.47 2.49
CA ASN A 96 12.42 -25.46 2.57
C ASN A 96 12.97 -24.45 3.60
N ARG A 97 12.10 -23.62 4.19
CA ARG A 97 12.47 -22.72 5.30
C ARG A 97 12.86 -23.52 6.54
N ASN A 98 13.57 -22.86 7.47
CA ASN A 98 14.02 -23.47 8.73
C ASN A 98 12.87 -24.15 9.48
N PRO A 99 13.07 -25.29 10.16
CA PRO A 99 12.04 -25.89 11.02
C PRO A 99 11.59 -24.94 12.13
N PHE A 100 10.33 -25.05 12.53
CA PHE A 100 9.82 -24.26 13.66
C PHE A 100 10.41 -24.76 14.98
N PRO A 101 10.90 -23.87 15.87
CA PRO A 101 11.51 -24.28 17.14
C PRO A 101 10.49 -24.99 18.05
N GLY A 102 10.72 -26.26 18.37
CA GLY A 102 9.92 -26.99 19.36
C GLY A 102 8.48 -27.30 18.95
N GLY A 103 8.17 -27.29 17.65
CA GLY A 103 6.85 -27.61 17.10
C GLY A 103 6.91 -28.14 15.66
N GLU A 104 5.75 -28.29 15.02
CA GLU A 104 5.66 -28.81 13.65
C GLU A 104 5.80 -27.69 12.59
N GLY A 105 6.18 -28.06 11.37
CA GLY A 105 6.25 -27.13 10.23
C GLY A 105 7.47 -26.22 10.24
N VAL A 106 7.40 -25.09 9.51
CA VAL A 106 8.52 -24.18 9.26
C VAL A 106 8.43 -22.87 10.04
N ASN A 107 9.58 -22.33 10.42
CA ASN A 107 9.76 -20.95 10.82
C ASN A 107 9.66 -20.04 9.60
N ARG A 108 8.47 -19.48 9.42
CA ARG A 108 8.14 -18.52 8.36
C ARG A 108 8.78 -17.14 8.53
N ARG A 109 9.28 -16.79 9.72
CA ARG A 109 9.84 -15.47 9.98
C ARG A 109 11.17 -15.34 9.27
N ILE A 110 11.26 -14.33 8.41
CA ILE A 110 12.48 -13.96 7.72
C ILE A 110 13.00 -12.69 8.38
N GLY A 111 14.24 -12.70 8.84
CA GLY A 111 14.94 -11.50 9.31
C GLY A 111 15.38 -10.64 8.13
N PHE A 112 15.71 -9.37 8.40
CA PHE A 112 16.33 -8.52 7.38
C PHE A 112 17.67 -9.08 6.92
N SER A 113 18.45 -9.63 7.85
CA SER A 113 19.77 -10.21 7.60
C SER A 113 19.71 -11.55 6.85
N ASP A 114 18.54 -12.20 6.80
CA ASP A 114 18.34 -13.43 6.02
C ASP A 114 18.10 -13.16 4.52
N LEU A 115 17.81 -11.90 4.16
CA LEU A 115 17.61 -11.51 2.78
C LEU A 115 18.94 -11.49 2.03
N PRO A 116 18.96 -11.88 0.74
CA PRO A 116 20.12 -11.62 -0.11
C PRO A 116 20.40 -10.12 -0.16
N GLU A 117 21.64 -9.74 -0.43
CA GLU A 117 22.06 -8.32 -0.41
C GLU A 117 21.20 -7.44 -1.35
N GLU A 118 20.83 -7.95 -2.51
CA GLU A 118 19.92 -7.27 -3.45
C GLU A 118 18.52 -7.06 -2.84
N GLY A 119 17.99 -8.04 -2.13
CA GLY A 119 16.72 -7.94 -1.40
C GLY A 119 16.78 -6.91 -0.27
N GLN A 120 17.88 -6.87 0.47
CA GLN A 120 18.11 -5.85 1.51
C GLN A 120 18.11 -4.44 0.92
N ARG A 121 18.86 -4.22 -0.16
CA ARG A 121 18.93 -2.93 -0.87
C ARG A 121 17.55 -2.53 -1.41
N TYR A 122 16.82 -3.48 -2.01
CA TYR A 122 15.48 -3.23 -2.53
C TYR A 122 14.52 -2.83 -1.40
N LEU A 123 14.50 -3.53 -0.26
CA LEU A 123 13.64 -3.19 0.87
C LEU A 123 13.97 -1.81 1.47
N GLN A 124 15.26 -1.45 1.54
CA GLN A 124 15.69 -0.12 1.95
C GLN A 124 15.25 0.97 0.96
N GLN A 125 15.22 0.67 -0.34
CA GLN A 125 14.67 1.57 -1.35
C GLN A 125 13.16 1.74 -1.16
N GLN A 126 12.41 0.66 -0.90
CA GLN A 126 10.99 0.72 -0.60
C GLN A 126 10.70 1.60 0.63
N ARG A 127 11.52 1.50 1.69
CA ARG A 127 11.44 2.40 2.86
C ARG A 127 11.61 3.87 2.51
N LYS A 128 12.54 4.19 1.59
CA LYS A 128 12.72 5.58 1.12
C LYS A 128 11.51 6.04 0.32
N LEU A 129 10.99 5.19 -0.57
CA LEU A 129 9.80 5.49 -1.38
C LEU A 129 8.53 5.66 -0.53
N SER A 130 8.39 4.95 0.59
CA SER A 130 7.25 5.14 1.49
C SER A 130 7.15 6.55 2.09
N LEU A 131 8.24 7.33 2.08
CA LEU A 131 8.20 8.74 2.48
C LEU A 131 7.32 9.61 1.55
N LEU A 132 7.06 9.16 0.32
CA LEU A 132 6.15 9.85 -0.60
C LEU A 132 4.74 10.03 -0.01
N ASN A 133 4.31 9.13 0.89
CA ASN A 133 3.02 9.23 1.59
C ASN A 133 2.89 10.48 2.48
N PHE A 134 4.00 11.16 2.82
CA PHE A 134 3.99 12.41 3.58
C PHE A 134 3.79 13.65 2.70
N LEU A 135 3.91 13.54 1.37
CA LEU A 135 3.82 14.69 0.45
C LEU A 135 2.39 15.14 0.14
N ASN A 136 1.43 14.74 0.96
CA ASN A 136 0.02 14.95 0.71
C ASN A 136 -0.47 16.29 1.29
N PRO A 137 -0.97 17.24 0.46
CA PRO A 137 -1.43 18.56 0.93
C PRO A 137 -2.52 18.47 2.01
N VAL A 138 -3.34 17.42 1.96
CA VAL A 138 -4.39 17.14 2.96
C VAL A 138 -3.84 16.87 4.36
N ILE A 139 -2.57 16.48 4.52
CA ILE A 139 -1.94 16.37 5.84
C ILE A 139 -1.82 17.76 6.46
N PHE A 140 -1.48 18.75 5.63
CA PHE A 140 -1.24 20.14 6.02
C PHE A 140 -2.47 21.05 5.92
N GLY A 141 -3.67 20.47 5.81
CA GLY A 141 -4.93 21.24 5.81
C GLY A 141 -5.40 21.71 4.43
N ILE A 142 -4.62 21.44 3.38
CA ILE A 142 -4.96 21.85 2.01
C ILE A 142 -5.82 20.74 1.38
N ASN A 143 -7.14 20.92 1.47
CA ASN A 143 -8.10 19.92 0.99
C ASN A 143 -8.59 20.19 -0.41
N ARG A 144 -8.51 21.44 -0.87
CA ARG A 144 -9.00 21.88 -2.15
C ARG A 144 -8.22 23.13 -2.57
N ILE A 145 -7.67 23.10 -3.78
CA ILE A 145 -7.03 24.22 -4.45
C ILE A 145 -8.04 24.74 -5.46
N VAL A 146 -8.48 26.00 -5.30
CA VAL A 146 -9.44 26.65 -6.19
C VAL A 146 -8.66 27.54 -7.15
N THR A 147 -8.78 27.33 -8.46
CA THR A 147 -8.08 28.15 -9.47
C THR A 147 -9.03 29.02 -10.29
N GLY A 148 -10.34 28.86 -10.13
CA GLY A 148 -11.37 29.65 -10.80
C GLY A 148 -12.76 29.36 -10.25
N PRO A 149 -13.81 30.02 -10.77
CA PRO A 149 -15.18 29.85 -10.27
C PRO A 149 -15.71 28.42 -10.49
N ASP A 150 -15.27 27.78 -11.57
CA ASP A 150 -15.76 26.47 -11.99
C ASP A 150 -14.75 25.35 -11.79
N PHE A 151 -13.53 25.63 -11.33
CA PHE A 151 -12.48 24.60 -11.24
C PHE A 151 -11.78 24.59 -9.89
N SER A 152 -11.71 23.39 -9.33
CA SER A 152 -10.88 23.11 -8.17
C SER A 152 -10.28 21.71 -8.28
N PHE A 153 -9.15 21.49 -7.62
CA PHE A 153 -8.48 20.19 -7.62
C PHE A 153 -7.71 19.97 -6.31
N ASN A 154 -7.22 18.76 -6.12
CA ASN A 154 -6.16 18.46 -5.16
C ASN A 154 -5.22 17.41 -5.75
N ALA A 155 -4.15 17.08 -5.04
CA ALA A 155 -3.22 16.04 -5.40
C ALA A 155 -2.99 15.10 -4.22
N LEU A 156 -2.86 13.81 -4.50
CA LEU A 156 -2.52 12.75 -3.55
C LEU A 156 -1.39 11.93 -4.17
N ILE A 157 -0.21 12.00 -3.56
CA ILE A 157 0.92 11.12 -3.90
C ILE A 157 0.89 9.95 -2.92
N GLN A 158 0.95 8.74 -3.45
CA GLN A 158 0.88 7.54 -2.64
C GLN A 158 1.86 6.47 -3.13
N TYR A 159 2.60 5.91 -2.19
CA TYR A 159 3.38 4.69 -2.33
C TYR A 159 2.62 3.55 -1.65
N THR A 160 2.40 2.46 -2.38
CA THR A 160 1.75 1.23 -1.91
C THR A 160 2.57 0.01 -2.31
N PRO A 161 2.97 -0.88 -1.38
CA PRO A 161 3.55 -2.15 -1.77
C PRO A 161 2.48 -3.05 -2.40
N THR A 162 2.88 -3.76 -3.45
CA THR A 162 2.06 -4.74 -4.17
C THR A 162 2.70 -6.12 -4.03
N HIS A 163 1.94 -7.17 -4.37
CA HIS A 163 2.43 -8.55 -4.31
C HIS A 163 3.68 -8.78 -5.17
N PHE A 164 3.89 -7.99 -6.23
CA PHE A 164 5.05 -8.09 -7.12
C PHE A 164 6.08 -6.97 -6.93
N GLY A 165 5.86 -6.02 -6.01
CA GLY A 165 6.72 -4.84 -5.89
C GLY A 165 6.00 -3.63 -5.28
N ASN A 166 5.84 -2.57 -6.03
CA ASN A 166 5.16 -1.37 -5.55
C ASN A 166 4.34 -0.68 -6.62
N ASP A 167 3.48 0.21 -6.17
CA ASP A 167 2.78 1.22 -6.94
C ASP A 167 3.14 2.60 -6.35
N ILE A 168 3.63 3.50 -7.20
CA ILE A 168 3.69 4.92 -6.90
C ILE A 168 2.64 5.60 -7.76
N SER A 169 1.64 6.19 -7.11
CA SER A 169 0.51 6.83 -7.77
C SER A 169 0.43 8.32 -7.47
N LEU A 170 0.05 9.11 -8.47
CA LEU A 170 -0.46 10.47 -8.33
C LEU A 170 -1.95 10.46 -8.67
N LEU A 171 -2.79 10.74 -7.67
CA LEU A 171 -4.23 10.89 -7.85
C LEU A 171 -4.62 12.37 -7.77
N LEU A 172 -5.42 12.81 -8.73
CA LEU A 172 -5.90 14.18 -8.88
C LEU A 172 -7.44 14.18 -8.83
N PRO A 173 -8.07 14.29 -7.65
CA PRO A 173 -9.48 14.61 -7.60
C PRO A 173 -9.69 16.07 -8.06
N PHE A 174 -10.65 16.30 -8.94
CA PHE A 174 -10.98 17.62 -9.46
C PHE A 174 -12.48 17.79 -9.67
N GLN A 175 -12.93 19.04 -9.56
CA GLN A 175 -14.32 19.41 -9.81
C GLN A 175 -14.33 20.44 -10.93
N TYR A 176 -15.13 20.19 -11.96
CA TYR A 176 -15.42 21.14 -13.03
C TYR A 176 -16.92 21.43 -13.09
N ARG A 177 -17.30 22.67 -12.81
CA ARG A 177 -18.70 23.09 -12.56
C ARG A 177 -19.33 22.22 -11.46
N ASN A 178 -20.40 21.49 -11.78
CA ASN A 178 -21.09 20.57 -10.86
C ASN A 178 -20.62 19.11 -10.97
N ASN A 179 -19.61 18.84 -11.80
CA ASN A 179 -19.13 17.49 -12.07
C ASN A 179 -17.89 17.17 -11.23
N LYS A 180 -17.84 15.96 -10.67
CA LYS A 180 -16.83 15.47 -9.74
C LYS A 180 -16.03 14.36 -10.42
N PHE A 181 -14.72 14.50 -10.53
CA PHE A 181 -13.86 13.55 -11.23
C PHE A 181 -12.61 13.24 -10.41
N SER A 182 -11.97 12.10 -10.71
CA SER A 182 -10.60 11.81 -10.30
C SER A 182 -9.81 11.26 -11.48
N LEU A 183 -8.53 11.61 -11.55
CA LEU A 183 -7.58 11.08 -12.52
C LEU A 183 -6.37 10.53 -11.76
N GLY A 184 -6.02 9.26 -11.98
CA GLY A 184 -4.88 8.60 -11.37
C GLY A 184 -3.83 8.26 -12.42
N PHE A 185 -2.57 8.49 -12.07
CA PHE A 185 -1.40 8.01 -12.80
C PHE A 185 -0.61 7.08 -11.89
N HIS A 186 -0.30 5.90 -12.39
CA HIS A 186 0.36 4.84 -11.63
C HIS A 186 1.67 4.46 -12.29
N ARG A 187 2.68 4.23 -11.46
CA ARG A 187 3.90 3.56 -11.83
C ARG A 187 4.05 2.33 -10.96
N TYR A 188 3.55 1.22 -11.46
CA TYR A 188 3.84 -0.08 -10.89
C TYR A 188 5.31 -0.43 -11.14
N SER A 189 5.98 -1.08 -10.21
CA SER A 189 7.34 -1.57 -10.39
C SER A 189 7.55 -2.87 -9.65
N ASN A 190 8.39 -3.74 -10.19
CA ASN A 190 9.04 -4.80 -9.43
C ASN A 190 10.54 -4.47 -9.33
N TYR A 191 11.37 -5.43 -8.91
CA TYR A 191 12.82 -5.21 -8.82
C TYR A 191 13.53 -5.17 -10.19
N GLN A 192 12.83 -5.46 -11.30
CA GLN A 192 13.40 -5.56 -12.65
C GLN A 192 12.91 -4.45 -13.60
N ALA A 193 11.65 -4.04 -13.50
CA ALA A 193 10.98 -3.19 -14.47
C ALA A 193 9.89 -2.32 -13.84
N SER A 194 9.46 -1.30 -14.59
CA SER A 194 8.32 -0.44 -14.25
C SER A 194 7.24 -0.53 -15.32
N PHE A 195 6.00 -0.36 -14.90
CA PHE A 195 4.81 -0.53 -15.73
C PHE A 195 3.84 0.64 -15.47
N PRO A 196 3.33 1.30 -16.53
CA PRO A 196 2.40 2.41 -16.36
C PRO A 196 0.99 1.91 -16.05
N GLY A 197 0.23 2.76 -15.37
CA GLY A 197 -1.22 2.65 -15.27
C GLY A 197 -1.89 4.01 -15.24
N VAL A 198 -3.15 4.03 -15.66
CA VAL A 198 -4.01 5.20 -15.62
C VAL A 198 -5.37 4.81 -15.07
N GLU A 199 -5.95 5.74 -14.34
CA GLU A 199 -7.25 5.61 -13.72
C GLU A 199 -8.07 6.87 -13.99
N PHE A 200 -9.34 6.71 -14.28
CA PHE A 200 -10.29 7.80 -14.36
C PHE A 200 -11.58 7.40 -13.66
N GLU A 201 -12.09 8.24 -12.78
CA GLU A 201 -13.40 8.03 -12.17
C GLU A 201 -14.27 9.28 -12.30
N TYR A 202 -15.55 9.05 -12.61
CA TYR A 202 -16.61 10.03 -12.55
C TYR A 202 -17.50 9.73 -11.35
N HIS A 203 -17.64 10.69 -10.45
CA HIS A 203 -18.29 10.51 -9.15
C HIS A 203 -19.68 11.10 -9.13
N GLU A 204 -20.64 10.33 -8.65
CA GLU A 204 -21.99 10.78 -8.25
C GLU A 204 -22.71 11.62 -9.33
N HIS A 205 -22.74 11.11 -10.55
CA HIS A 205 -23.58 11.66 -11.59
C HIS A 205 -25.05 11.46 -11.26
N LYS A 206 -25.85 12.51 -11.34
CA LYS A 206 -27.30 12.45 -11.10
C LYS A 206 -27.99 11.79 -12.29
N LEU A 207 -28.62 10.62 -12.08
CA LEU A 207 -29.36 9.91 -13.12
C LEU A 207 -30.81 10.40 -13.27
N THR A 208 -31.43 10.85 -12.18
CA THR A 208 -32.82 11.30 -12.19
C THR A 208 -32.94 12.80 -11.93
N GLN A 209 -33.93 13.45 -12.54
CA GLN A 209 -34.25 14.84 -12.24
C GLN A 209 -34.69 15.04 -10.78
N SER A 210 -35.24 14.00 -10.14
CA SER A 210 -35.57 13.99 -8.72
C SER A 210 -34.35 13.98 -7.78
N GLY A 211 -33.15 13.66 -8.28
CA GLY A 211 -31.92 13.71 -7.50
C GLY A 211 -31.73 12.58 -6.47
N ASN A 212 -32.49 11.49 -6.58
CA ASN A 212 -32.47 10.37 -5.63
C ASN A 212 -31.53 9.22 -6.04
N ILE A 213 -31.07 9.20 -7.30
CA ILE A 213 -30.20 8.15 -7.82
C ILE A 213 -28.94 8.78 -8.39
N TYR A 214 -27.81 8.30 -7.91
CA TYR A 214 -26.48 8.70 -8.33
C TYR A 214 -25.74 7.49 -8.91
N ILE A 215 -24.93 7.71 -9.92
CA ILE A 215 -24.03 6.71 -10.48
C ILE A 215 -22.59 7.21 -10.45
N SER A 216 -21.67 6.32 -10.08
CA SER A 216 -20.24 6.55 -10.26
C SER A 216 -19.72 5.51 -11.24
N ALA A 217 -18.77 5.90 -12.09
CA ALA A 217 -18.14 5.01 -13.06
C ALA A 217 -16.62 5.21 -13.01
N GLY A 218 -15.88 4.11 -13.07
CA GLY A 218 -14.42 4.12 -13.04
C GLY A 218 -13.84 3.27 -14.16
N LEU A 219 -12.74 3.72 -14.76
CA LEU A 219 -11.95 2.98 -15.73
C LEU A 219 -10.50 2.94 -15.24
N ASN A 220 -9.95 1.75 -15.14
CA ASN A 220 -8.57 1.49 -14.78
C ASN A 220 -7.90 0.70 -15.91
N ALA A 221 -6.78 1.20 -16.41
CA ALA A 221 -5.98 0.54 -17.43
C ALA A 221 -4.52 0.53 -16.98
N TRP A 222 -3.92 -0.65 -16.89
CA TRP A 222 -2.52 -0.78 -16.47
C TRP A 222 -1.82 -1.92 -17.19
N GLN A 223 -0.49 -1.84 -17.22
CA GLN A 223 0.37 -2.94 -17.57
C GLN A 223 0.85 -3.64 -16.29
N GLN A 224 0.89 -4.97 -16.29
CA GLN A 224 1.41 -5.77 -15.18
C GLN A 224 2.60 -6.63 -15.63
N PRO A 225 3.51 -7.01 -14.72
CA PRO A 225 4.62 -7.90 -15.04
C PRO A 225 4.14 -9.24 -15.63
N GLU A 226 4.80 -9.72 -16.68
CA GLU A 226 4.60 -11.07 -17.21
C GLU A 226 5.23 -12.13 -16.29
N LYS A 227 4.66 -13.34 -16.27
CA LYS A 227 5.22 -14.52 -15.56
C LYS A 227 5.45 -14.28 -14.06
N GLN A 228 4.45 -13.76 -13.36
CA GLN A 228 4.45 -13.82 -11.90
C GLN A 228 4.32 -15.29 -11.47
N VAL A 229 5.45 -15.91 -11.12
CA VAL A 229 5.48 -17.24 -10.53
C VAL A 229 5.07 -17.07 -9.07
N PHE A 230 3.94 -17.69 -8.69
CA PHE A 230 3.37 -17.66 -7.35
C PHE A 230 3.61 -18.97 -6.62
#